data_AF-A0A1R0H6K0-F1
#
_entry.id   AF-A0A1R0H6K0-F1
#
_cell.length_a   1.000
_cell.length_b   1.000
_cell.length_c   1.000
_cell.angle_alpha   90.00
_cell.angle_beta   90.00
_cell.angle_gamma   90.00
#
_symmetry.space_group_name_H-M   'P 1'
#
loop_
_entity.id
_entity.type
_entity.pdbx_description
1 polymer ?
#
loop_
_entity_poly.entity_id
_entity_poly.type
_entity_poly.pdbx_seq_one_letter_code
_entity_poly.pdbx_strand_id
1 'polypeptide(L)'
;MNESLQERPLFGGAISVQFPINNFVDVRFHYNELGNDNESAGIEIITETQLPNIAGINRPHSAYCLYGLQKASKFNEKDNLVQVSIFVILIRLFDVKTDFLVTLNCPNLSGPPEAKLEAIAQMASTFKIRDWDLFD
;
A
#
# COMPACT_ATOMS: atom_id res chain seq x y z
N MET A 1 8.77 -24.42 -15.63
CA MET A 1 7.47 -23.71 -15.64
C MET A 1 7.77 -22.30 -16.07
N ASN A 2 7.15 -21.81 -17.15
CA ASN A 2 7.32 -20.41 -17.55
C ASN A 2 6.62 -19.55 -16.50
N GLU A 3 7.35 -18.59 -15.94
CA GLU A 3 6.85 -17.67 -14.94
C GLU A 3 5.86 -16.69 -15.59
N SER A 4 4.65 -16.58 -15.03
CA SER A 4 3.64 -15.66 -15.55
C SER A 4 4.09 -14.21 -15.33
N LEU A 5 4.03 -13.41 -16.38
CA LEU A 5 4.40 -11.99 -16.34
C LEU A 5 3.13 -11.12 -16.36
N GLN A 6 3.12 -10.05 -15.58
CA GLN A 6 2.09 -9.02 -15.62
C GLN A 6 2.71 -7.71 -16.11
N GLU A 7 2.10 -7.12 -17.14
CA GLU A 7 2.44 -5.78 -17.59
C GLU A 7 1.97 -4.75 -16.57
N ARG A 8 2.87 -3.85 -16.18
CA ARG A 8 2.61 -2.77 -15.23
C ARG A 8 2.83 -1.42 -15.92
N PRO A 9 1.80 -0.55 -15.95
CA PRO A 9 1.95 0.81 -16.44
C PRO A 9 2.67 1.67 -15.40
N LEU A 10 3.68 2.40 -15.86
CA LEU A 10 4.45 3.40 -15.12
C LEU A 10 4.19 4.78 -15.73
N PHE A 11 4.25 5.83 -14.91
CA PHE A 11 4.08 7.23 -15.36
C PHE A 11 2.78 7.46 -16.17
N GLY A 12 1.64 7.04 -15.61
CA GLY A 12 0.34 7.20 -16.29
C GLY A 12 0.19 6.35 -17.56
N GLY A 13 1.02 5.31 -17.73
CA GLY A 13 1.03 4.45 -18.91
C GLY A 13 2.00 4.90 -20.01
N ALA A 14 2.80 5.94 -19.78
CA ALA A 14 3.83 6.37 -20.72
C ALA A 14 4.96 5.33 -20.86
N ILE A 15 5.17 4.50 -19.85
CA ILE A 15 6.14 3.40 -19.84
C ILE A 15 5.42 2.14 -19.35
N SER A 16 5.74 0.96 -19.91
CA SER A 16 5.32 -0.32 -19.34
C SER A 16 6.51 -1.24 -19.10
N VAL A 17 6.40 -2.09 -18.10
CA VAL A 17 7.38 -3.13 -17.76
C VAL A 17 6.64 -4.41 -17.39
N GLN A 18 7.22 -5.57 -17.73
CA GLN A 18 6.68 -6.87 -17.36
C GLN A 18 7.37 -7.39 -16.09
N PHE A 19 6.58 -7.65 -15.05
CA PHE A 19 7.07 -8.24 -13.80
C PHE A 19 6.62 -9.69 -13.67
N PRO A 20 7.48 -10.58 -13.16
CA PRO A 20 7.06 -11.90 -12.72
C PRO A 20 6.06 -11.80 -11.56
N ILE A 21 4.85 -12.32 -11.78
CA ILE A 21 3.70 -12.19 -10.88
C ILE A 21 3.98 -12.78 -9.49
N ASN A 22 4.81 -13.82 -9.43
CA ASN A 22 5.08 -14.55 -8.19
C ASN A 22 6.26 -14.00 -7.38
N ASN A 23 7.03 -13.07 -7.95
CA ASN A 23 8.24 -12.52 -7.31
C ASN A 23 8.10 -11.05 -6.93
N PHE A 24 7.07 -10.35 -7.42
CA PHE A 24 6.88 -8.93 -7.15
C PHE A 24 5.46 -8.65 -6.67
N VAL A 25 5.35 -8.51 -5.35
CA VAL A 25 4.16 -7.94 -4.71
C VAL A 25 4.37 -6.43 -4.59
N ASP A 26 3.49 -5.59 -5.11
CA ASP A 26 3.57 -4.13 -4.95
C ASP A 26 2.46 -3.60 -4.02
N VAL A 27 2.50 -2.31 -3.70
CA VAL A 27 1.53 -1.70 -2.79
C VAL A 27 0.08 -1.86 -3.30
N ARG A 28 -0.13 -1.93 -4.62
CA ARG A 28 -1.44 -2.20 -5.24
C ARG A 28 -1.90 -3.62 -5.00
N PHE A 29 -1.01 -4.61 -5.13
CA PHE A 29 -1.35 -5.99 -4.81
C PHE A 29 -1.81 -6.12 -3.35
N HIS A 30 -1.04 -5.59 -2.40
CA HIS A 30 -1.43 -5.62 -0.99
C HIS A 30 -2.74 -4.88 -0.73
N TYR A 31 -2.98 -3.76 -1.42
CA TYR A 31 -4.23 -3.02 -1.32
C TYR A 31 -5.43 -3.81 -1.84
N ASN A 32 -5.26 -4.51 -2.97
CA ASN A 32 -6.31 -5.33 -3.56
C ASN A 32 -6.62 -6.55 -2.68
N GLU A 33 -5.61 -7.23 -2.14
CA GLU A 33 -5.80 -8.35 -1.21
C GLU A 33 -6.54 -7.90 0.06
N LEU A 34 -6.19 -6.74 0.60
CA LEU A 34 -6.94 -6.15 1.73
C LEU A 34 -8.43 -5.93 1.37
N GLY A 35 -8.71 -5.54 0.12
CA GLY A 35 -10.08 -5.39 -0.36
C GLY A 35 -10.80 -6.73 -0.52
N ASN A 36 -10.11 -7.76 -1.00
CA ASN A 36 -10.64 -9.11 -1.12
C ASN A 36 -10.97 -9.71 0.26
N ASP A 37 -10.05 -9.57 1.23
CA ASP A 37 -10.23 -10.02 2.61
C ASP A 37 -11.41 -9.33 3.30
N ASN A 38 -11.65 -8.06 2.96
CA ASN A 38 -12.78 -7.28 3.46
C ASN A 38 -14.08 -7.51 2.68
N GLU A 39 -14.11 -8.44 1.72
CA GLU A 39 -15.23 -8.69 0.82
C GLU A 39 -15.77 -7.39 0.18
N SER A 40 -14.84 -6.51 -0.22
CA SER A 40 -15.18 -5.21 -0.75
C SER A 40 -15.95 -5.33 -2.07
N ALA A 41 -17.12 -4.70 -2.15
CA ALA A 41 -17.95 -4.61 -3.35
C ALA A 41 -17.38 -3.66 -4.41
N GLY A 42 -16.30 -2.93 -4.09
CA GLY A 42 -15.61 -2.05 -5.02
C GLY A 42 -14.29 -1.55 -4.47
N ILE A 43 -13.25 -1.56 -5.30
CA ILE A 43 -11.90 -1.12 -4.96
C ILE A 43 -11.52 -0.01 -5.94
N GLU A 44 -11.14 1.15 -5.42
CA GLU A 44 -10.71 2.30 -6.21
C GLU A 44 -9.38 2.82 -5.68
N ILE A 45 -8.38 2.96 -6.55
CA ILE A 45 -7.08 3.56 -6.20
C ILE A 45 -7.12 5.02 -6.62
N ILE A 46 -6.94 5.92 -5.65
CA ILE A 46 -6.99 7.38 -5.88
C ILE A 46 -5.60 7.91 -6.17
N THR A 47 -4.61 7.55 -5.36
CA THR A 47 -3.22 7.96 -5.60
C THR A 47 -2.22 6.94 -5.08
N GLU A 48 -1.05 6.94 -5.68
CA GLU A 48 0.12 6.17 -5.27
C GLU A 48 1.34 7.07 -5.40
N THR A 49 2.08 7.19 -4.30
CA THR A 49 3.22 8.09 -4.21
C THR A 49 4.40 7.35 -3.58
N GLN A 50 5.57 7.48 -4.19
CA GLN A 50 6.81 7.05 -3.55
C GLN A 50 7.14 7.99 -2.39
N LEU A 51 7.37 7.43 -1.21
CA LEU A 51 7.78 8.21 -0.04
C LEU A 51 9.28 8.50 -0.09
N PRO A 52 9.74 9.61 0.52
CA PRO A 52 11.16 9.87 0.71
C PRO A 52 11.86 8.73 1.46
N ASN A 53 13.18 8.65 1.30
CA ASN A 53 14.00 7.72 2.06
C ASN A 53 13.83 7.92 3.57
N ILE A 54 13.63 6.85 4.33
CA ILE A 54 13.34 6.89 5.76
C ILE A 54 14.65 6.91 6.54
N ALA A 55 14.95 8.02 7.21
CA ALA A 55 16.21 8.22 7.92
C ALA A 55 16.47 7.19 9.04
N GLY A 56 15.41 6.63 9.64
CA GLY A 56 15.51 5.59 10.67
C GLY A 56 15.82 4.18 10.15
N ILE A 57 15.99 4.00 8.84
CA ILE A 57 16.37 2.74 8.20
C ILE A 57 17.71 2.94 7.49
N ASN A 58 18.77 2.34 8.03
CA ASN A 58 20.15 2.49 7.53
C ASN A 58 20.57 1.45 6.49
N ARG A 59 19.64 0.61 6.01
CA ARG A 59 19.85 -0.39 4.95
C ARG A 59 19.05 -0.02 3.69
N PRO A 60 19.44 -0.51 2.49
CA PRO A 60 18.68 -0.31 1.26
C PRO A 60 17.20 -0.68 1.40
N HIS A 61 16.33 0.28 1.07
CA HIS A 61 14.89 0.10 1.16
C HIS A 61 14.14 1.00 0.16
N SER A 62 12.86 0.71 -0.03
CA SER A 62 11.91 1.60 -0.72
C SER A 62 10.65 1.75 0.10
N ALA A 63 9.98 2.90 0.03
CA ALA A 63 8.72 3.15 0.69
C ALA A 63 7.70 3.75 -0.29
N TYR A 64 6.48 3.24 -0.27
CA TYR A 64 5.37 3.71 -1.10
C TYR A 64 4.13 3.89 -0.22
N CYS A 65 3.31 4.89 -0.54
CA CYS A 65 2.00 5.09 0.05
C CYS A 65 0.95 5.05 -1.06
N LEU A 66 -0.08 4.23 -0.86
CA LEU A 66 -1.27 4.17 -1.71
C LEU A 66 -2.47 4.65 -0.90
N TYR A 67 -3.26 5.53 -1.48
CA TYR A 67 -4.57 5.91 -0.96
C TYR A 67 -5.66 5.41 -1.92
N GLY A 68 -6.65 4.75 -1.37
CA GLY A 68 -7.82 4.30 -2.12
C GLY A 68 -9.09 4.26 -1.29
N LEU A 69 -10.19 3.92 -1.96
CA LEU A 69 -11.51 3.73 -1.41
C LEU A 69 -11.93 2.26 -1.54
N GLN A 70 -12.46 1.69 -0.47
CA GLN A 70 -13.09 0.38 -0.49
C GLN A 70 -14.56 0.51 -0.06
N LYS A 71 -15.46 -0.22 -0.71
CA LYS A 71 -16.89 -0.28 -0.34
C LYS A 71 -17.18 -1.61 0.35
N ALA A 72 -17.35 -1.59 1.66
CA ALA A 72 -17.65 -2.79 2.44
C ALA A 72 -19.09 -2.75 2.97
N SER A 73 -19.78 -3.89 2.95
CA SER A 73 -21.05 -4.03 3.67
C SER A 73 -20.78 -4.23 5.16
N LYS A 74 -21.44 -3.47 6.03
CA LYS A 74 -21.47 -3.81 7.46
C LYS A 74 -22.59 -4.83 7.68
N PHE A 75 -22.28 -5.96 8.31
CA PHE A 75 -23.24 -6.95 8.80
C PHE A 75 -24.11 -7.67 7.74
N ASN A 76 -23.58 -7.98 6.55
CA ASN A 76 -24.30 -8.68 5.47
C ASN A 76 -25.57 -7.97 4.96
N GLU A 77 -25.79 -6.70 5.31
CA GLU A 77 -26.81 -5.88 4.67
C GLU A 77 -26.28 -5.44 3.30
N LYS A 78 -26.70 -6.16 2.25
CA LYS A 78 -26.29 -5.90 0.86
C LYS A 78 -26.63 -4.47 0.37
N ASP A 79 -27.57 -3.81 1.04
CA ASP A 79 -28.07 -2.50 0.63
C ASP A 79 -27.34 -1.33 1.31
N ASN A 80 -26.51 -1.58 2.33
CA ASN A 80 -25.80 -0.54 3.10
C ASN A 80 -24.27 -0.65 2.93
N LEU A 81 -23.80 -0.36 1.71
CA LEU A 81 -22.36 -0.26 1.43
C LEU A 81 -21.79 1.02 2.04
N VAL A 82 -20.82 0.86 2.94
CA VAL A 82 -20.07 1.98 3.52
C VAL A 82 -18.74 2.10 2.79
N GLN A 83 -18.45 3.31 2.31
CA GLN A 83 -17.15 3.63 1.74
C GLN A 83 -16.14 3.93 2.85
N VAL A 84 -14.98 3.31 2.78
CA VAL A 84 -13.87 3.50 3.72
C VAL A 84 -12.65 3.97 2.94
N SER A 85 -12.11 5.13 3.35
CA SER A 85 -10.80 5.59 2.88
C SER A 85 -9.72 4.77 3.56
N ILE A 86 -8.84 4.17 2.78
CA ILE A 86 -7.75 3.34 3.29
C ILE A 86 -6.43 3.83 2.71
N PHE A 87 -5.46 4.02 3.58
CA PHE A 87 -4.08 4.30 3.22
C PHE A 87 -3.23 3.07 3.50
N VAL A 88 -2.39 2.69 2.56
CA VAL A 88 -1.49 1.55 2.68
C VAL A 88 -0.08 2.03 2.42
N ILE A 89 0.79 1.83 3.40
CA ILE A 89 2.22 2.08 3.26
C ILE A 89 2.92 0.75 3.11
N LEU A 90 3.73 0.61 2.07
CA LEU A 90 4.62 -0.52 1.86
C LEU A 90 6.06 -0.03 2.03
N ILE A 91 6.78 -0.55 3.03
CA ILE A 91 8.22 -0.36 3.21
C ILE A 91 8.91 -1.70 2.95
N ARG A 92 9.76 -1.75 1.91
CA ARG A 92 10.46 -2.97 1.51
C ARG A 92 11.91 -2.91 1.94
N LEU A 93 12.34 -3.88 2.74
CA LEU A 93 13.73 -4.06 3.15
C LEU A 93 14.37 -5.13 2.28
N PHE A 94 15.20 -4.72 1.32
CA PHE A 94 15.70 -5.64 0.29
C PHE A 94 16.62 -6.71 0.86
N ASP A 95 17.51 -6.33 1.78
CA ASP A 95 18.55 -7.21 2.31
C ASP A 95 17.99 -8.39 3.13
N VAL A 96 16.90 -8.12 3.86
CA VAL A 96 16.22 -9.11 4.74
C VAL A 96 14.91 -9.62 4.14
N LYS A 97 14.66 -9.32 2.84
CA LYS A 97 13.51 -9.79 2.06
C LYS A 97 12.17 -9.65 2.81
N THR A 98 11.99 -8.53 3.50
CA THR A 98 10.82 -8.29 4.35
C THR A 98 10.06 -7.06 3.87
N ASP A 99 8.75 -7.22 3.74
CA ASP A 99 7.83 -6.13 3.43
C ASP A 99 7.04 -5.75 4.69
N PHE A 100 7.15 -4.49 5.11
CA PHE A 100 6.32 -3.91 6.15
C PHE A 100 5.11 -3.25 5.52
N LEU A 101 3.93 -3.72 5.90
CA LEU A 101 2.66 -3.15 5.48
C LEU A 101 2.01 -2.41 6.65
N VAL A 102 1.70 -1.13 6.45
CA VAL A 102 0.95 -0.32 7.42
C VAL A 102 -0.36 0.12 6.78
N THR A 103 -1.47 -0.36 7.32
CA THR A 103 -2.82 -0.02 6.84
C THR A 103 -3.50 0.94 7.81
N LEU A 104 -3.97 2.08 7.32
CA LEU A 104 -4.70 3.07 8.09
C LEU A 104 -6.12 3.19 7.54
N ASN A 105 -7.10 2.72 8.32
CA ASN A 105 -8.51 2.79 7.98
C ASN A 105 -9.11 4.11 8.46
N CYS A 106 -9.68 4.88 7.54
CA CYS A 106 -10.28 6.19 7.78
C CYS A 106 -11.74 6.20 7.30
N PRO A 107 -12.68 5.58 8.02
CA PRO A 107 -14.08 5.46 7.58
C PRO A 107 -14.82 6.81 7.45
N ASN A 108 -14.32 7.87 8.09
CA ASN A 108 -14.87 9.22 7.99
C ASN A 108 -13.72 10.19 7.73
N LEU A 109 -13.16 10.16 6.51
CA LEU A 109 -12.05 11.05 6.16
C LEU A 109 -12.50 12.51 6.27
N SER A 110 -12.08 13.17 7.35
CA SER A 110 -12.37 14.58 7.59
C SER A 110 -11.32 15.45 6.89
N GLY A 111 -11.77 16.35 6.01
CA GLY A 111 -10.90 17.25 5.28
C GLY A 111 -10.27 16.62 4.02
N PRO A 112 -9.38 17.36 3.35
CA PRO A 112 -8.77 16.92 2.09
C PRO A 112 -7.83 15.72 2.29
N PRO A 113 -7.87 14.69 1.41
CA PRO A 113 -6.96 13.55 1.47
C PRO A 113 -5.48 13.93 1.46
N GLU A 114 -5.12 15.03 0.80
CA GLU A 114 -3.75 15.52 0.67
C GLU A 114 -3.13 15.86 2.03
N ALA A 115 -3.89 16.51 2.91
CA ALA A 115 -3.42 16.84 4.26
C ALA A 115 -3.20 15.57 5.11
N LYS A 116 -4.00 14.52 4.88
CA LYS A 116 -3.81 13.22 5.54
C LYS A 116 -2.61 12.49 4.98
N LEU A 117 -2.38 12.53 3.67
CA LEU A 117 -1.19 11.98 3.02
C LEU A 117 0.09 12.62 3.56
N GLU A 118 0.11 13.94 3.76
CA GLU A 118 1.24 14.64 4.35
C GLU A 118 1.53 14.16 5.79
N ALA A 119 0.51 14.07 6.63
CA ALA A 119 0.65 13.55 7.99
C ALA A 119 1.13 12.08 8.02
N ILE A 120 0.66 11.26 7.07
CA ILE A 120 1.09 9.87 6.91
C ILE A 120 2.54 9.78 6.43
N ALA A 121 2.95 10.62 5.50
CA ALA A 121 4.34 10.71 5.06
C ALA A 121 5.27 11.14 6.21
N GLN A 122 4.84 12.11 7.02
CA GLN A 122 5.55 12.51 8.23
C GLN A 122 5.65 11.35 9.22
N MET A 123 4.56 10.64 9.50
CA MET A 123 4.59 9.43 10.34
C MET A 123 5.57 8.39 9.78
N ALA A 124 5.51 8.07 8.48
CA ALA A 124 6.40 7.11 7.85
C ALA A 124 7.88 7.51 7.98
N SER A 125 8.20 8.80 7.88
CA SER A 125 9.57 9.32 8.07
C SER A 125 10.13 9.07 9.48
N THR A 126 9.27 8.84 10.47
CA THR A 126 9.68 8.52 11.85
C THR A 126 9.94 7.04 12.07
N PHE A 127 9.67 6.18 11.08
CA PHE A 127 9.88 4.75 11.19
C PHE A 127 11.37 4.46 11.42
N LYS A 128 11.66 3.63 12.42
CA LYS A 128 13.02 3.30 12.84
C LYS A 128 13.12 1.85 13.23
N ILE A 129 14.07 1.15 12.64
CA ILE A 129 14.44 -0.21 13.04
C ILE A 129 15.49 -0.07 14.15
N ARG A 130 15.15 -0.56 15.35
CA ARG A 130 16.01 -0.45 16.54
C ARG A 130 16.92 -1.64 16.73
N ASP A 131 16.48 -2.80 16.27
CA ASP A 131 17.16 -4.07 16.41
C ASP A 131 17.01 -4.83 15.09
N TRP A 132 18.14 -5.15 14.45
CA TRP A 132 18.15 -5.87 13.17
C TRP A 132 18.18 -7.39 13.37
N ASP A 133 18.48 -7.87 14.56
CA ASP A 133 18.48 -9.30 14.90
C ASP A 133 17.05 -9.86 14.89
N LEU A 134 16.03 -8.99 14.80
CA LEU A 134 14.63 -9.36 14.57
C LEU A 134 14.44 -10.16 13.27
N PHE A 135 15.29 -9.97 12.26
CA PHE A 135 15.14 -10.57 10.93
C PHE A 135 16.05 -11.78 10.69
N ASP A 136 16.82 -12.19 11.70
CA ASP A 136 17.78 -13.32 11.65
C ASP A 136 17.15 -14.66 12.09
#